data_AF-A0ABD6A7R1-F1
#
_entry.id   AF-A0ABD6A7R1-F1
#
_cell.length_a   1.000
_cell.length_b   1.000
_cell.length_c   1.000
_cell.angle_alpha   90.00
_cell.angle_beta   90.00
_cell.angle_gamma   90.00
#
_symmetry.space_group_name_H-M   'P 1'
#
loop_
_entity.id
_entity.type
_entity.pdbx_description
1 polymer ?
#
loop_
_entity_poly.entity_id
_entity_poly.type
_entity_poly.pdbx_seq_one_letter_code
_entity_poly.pdbx_strand_id
1 'polypeptide(L)'
;MRTREYPVLADEDCELIARLAIGTSDGTARVLGYLLLRDRQPAFAAAPATRLEIQIGTGESRNAVSAALNALDERDLVIASTVERDGRGRPPKAWRPRADVPATVERVYSHHAADLLTQAAAVAAETGAEDVRPGDGSEQSGGDGSLTVGLNWRPNVLHAPLFAAVEGGDYEDRGMTVGIRSFEGSGRALDALRAGEADVVVAGAATTVRTRAGGAPLVPLAPLFQRAMAVLYTTRDAFGGPLDGVERLRGRRIGMPRSSETGLLVRLFLSQSGLLDETTVVDVGGEERAALRSRRADVVTGTFADPRTLEADGTTVDVLPIADHFPIYGPTLVTTEGTLRERYDDLERFLAGTLAGRETVLADPGEAVRAVVGSSASPDALERGRRDLTDAVSEFGSSKAVRNRGWGWHTVEEWRRLNTALGHAGLLDVP
;
A
#
# COMPACT_ATOMS: atom_id res chain seq x y z
N MET A 1 39.73 22.99 -26.78
CA MET A 1 39.12 22.15 -25.73
C MET A 1 37.70 21.82 -26.21
N ARG A 2 37.32 20.54 -26.38
CA ARG A 2 35.94 20.19 -26.73
C ARG A 2 35.13 20.15 -25.43
N THR A 3 34.37 21.21 -25.16
CA THR A 3 33.37 21.20 -24.09
C THR A 3 32.28 20.20 -24.47
N ARG A 4 31.90 19.32 -23.55
CA ARG A 4 30.84 18.33 -23.76
C ARG A 4 29.76 18.59 -22.73
N GLU A 5 28.56 18.87 -23.20
CA GLU A 5 27.39 19.10 -22.37
C GLU A 5 26.70 17.77 -22.06
N TYR A 6 26.13 17.69 -20.86
CA TYR A 6 25.40 16.52 -20.38
C TYR A 6 24.07 17.00 -19.81
N PRO A 7 22.93 16.40 -20.19
CA PRO A 7 21.69 16.65 -19.47
C PRO A 7 21.82 16.13 -18.04
N VAL A 8 21.17 16.80 -17.10
CA VAL A 8 21.11 16.41 -15.69
C VAL A 8 19.66 16.43 -15.25
N LEU A 9 19.29 15.52 -14.34
CA LEU A 9 17.96 15.55 -13.73
C LEU A 9 17.80 16.81 -12.88
N ALA A 10 16.64 17.45 -12.99
CA ALA A 10 16.25 18.66 -12.27
C ALA A 10 15.01 18.40 -11.37
N ASP A 11 14.66 19.39 -10.54
CA ASP A 11 13.53 19.27 -9.62
C ASP A 11 12.18 19.11 -10.36
N GLU A 12 12.07 19.63 -11.58
CA GLU A 12 10.89 19.46 -12.46
C GLU A 12 10.67 18.01 -12.90
N ASP A 13 11.71 17.16 -12.83
CA ASP A 13 11.63 15.75 -13.21
C ASP A 13 11.07 14.86 -12.08
N CYS A 14 10.85 15.42 -10.89
CA CYS A 14 10.44 14.67 -9.69
C CYS A 14 9.15 13.87 -9.89
N GLU A 15 8.18 14.43 -10.63
CA GLU A 15 6.89 13.77 -10.88
C GLU A 15 7.07 12.49 -11.70
N LEU A 16 7.85 12.54 -12.79
CA LEU A 16 8.14 11.36 -13.59
C LEU A 16 8.94 10.33 -12.78
N ILE A 17 9.92 10.78 -12.01
CA ILE A 17 10.74 9.87 -11.18
C ILE A 17 9.87 9.18 -10.13
N ALA A 18 8.93 9.88 -9.49
CA ALA A 18 7.99 9.29 -8.54
C ALA A 18 7.15 8.18 -9.17
N ARG A 19 6.58 8.44 -10.36
CA ARG A 19 5.82 7.43 -11.12
C ARG A 19 6.67 6.20 -11.44
N LEU A 20 7.94 6.38 -11.82
CA LEU A 20 8.83 5.24 -12.11
C LEU A 20 9.30 4.51 -10.84
N ALA A 21 9.35 5.20 -9.69
CA ALA A 21 9.77 4.63 -8.42
C ALA A 21 8.69 3.75 -7.77
N ILE A 22 7.43 3.85 -8.18
CA ILE A 22 6.36 3.05 -7.57
C ILE A 22 6.58 1.54 -7.68
N GLY A 23 7.29 1.09 -8.73
CA GLY A 23 7.60 -0.32 -9.01
C GLY A 23 9.09 -0.63 -9.14
N THR A 24 9.95 0.31 -8.78
CA THR A 24 11.41 0.15 -8.82
C THR A 24 12.06 0.84 -7.62
N SER A 25 13.38 0.75 -7.46
CA SER A 25 14.07 1.57 -6.43
C SER A 25 14.29 3.00 -6.92
N ASP A 26 14.38 3.97 -6.00
CA ASP A 26 14.62 5.39 -6.34
C ASP A 26 15.81 5.58 -7.30
N GLY A 27 16.93 4.90 -7.06
CA GLY A 27 18.10 4.97 -7.94
C GLY A 27 17.85 4.38 -9.34
N THR A 28 17.02 3.33 -9.44
CA THR A 28 16.63 2.73 -10.73
C THR A 28 15.67 3.65 -11.49
N ALA A 29 14.70 4.24 -10.79
CA ALA A 29 13.77 5.22 -11.32
C ALA A 29 14.51 6.45 -11.87
N ARG A 30 15.53 6.96 -11.15
CA ARG A 30 16.38 8.07 -11.61
C ARG A 30 17.14 7.71 -12.89
N VAL A 31 17.72 6.51 -12.98
CA VAL A 31 18.42 6.05 -14.19
C VAL A 31 17.46 5.94 -15.37
N LEU A 32 16.27 5.37 -15.18
CA LEU A 32 15.26 5.25 -16.23
C LEU A 32 14.70 6.60 -16.65
N GLY A 33 14.35 7.46 -15.69
CA GLY A 33 13.87 8.82 -15.92
C GLY A 33 14.89 9.64 -16.70
N TYR A 34 16.18 9.56 -16.33
CA TYR A 34 17.26 10.20 -17.09
C TYR A 34 17.29 9.74 -18.54
N LEU A 35 17.20 8.43 -18.79
CA LEU A 35 17.21 7.89 -20.16
C LEU A 35 16.02 8.38 -20.97
N LEU A 36 14.82 8.40 -20.39
CA LEU A 36 13.59 8.89 -21.03
C LEU A 36 13.65 10.38 -21.35
N LEU A 37 14.03 11.21 -20.38
CA LEU A 37 14.10 12.66 -20.55
C LEU A 37 15.17 13.05 -21.55
N ARG A 38 16.33 12.37 -21.50
CA ARG A 38 17.40 12.54 -22.47
C ARG A 38 16.95 12.19 -23.89
N ASP A 39 16.18 11.12 -24.06
CA ASP A 39 15.68 10.69 -25.38
C ASP A 39 14.73 11.72 -26.03
N ARG A 40 14.07 12.56 -25.22
CA ARG A 40 13.20 13.65 -25.69
C ARG A 40 13.95 14.92 -26.08
N GLN A 41 15.22 15.06 -25.68
CA GLN A 41 16.02 16.24 -26.02
C GLN A 41 16.66 16.06 -27.41
N PRO A 42 16.36 16.91 -28.40
CA PRO A 42 16.85 16.74 -29.78
C PRO A 42 18.38 16.65 -29.89
N ALA A 43 19.10 17.33 -29.00
CA ALA A 43 20.56 17.29 -28.95
C ALA A 43 21.15 15.91 -28.58
N PHE A 44 20.37 15.04 -27.94
CA PHE A 44 20.82 13.77 -27.39
C PHE A 44 20.04 12.55 -27.89
N ALA A 45 18.83 12.75 -28.44
CA ALA A 45 17.92 11.69 -28.89
C ALA A 45 18.54 10.70 -29.90
N ALA A 46 19.44 11.17 -30.76
CA ALA A 46 20.03 10.32 -31.81
C ALA A 46 21.10 9.33 -31.30
N ALA A 47 21.62 9.49 -30.09
CA ALA A 47 22.74 8.68 -29.58
C ALA A 47 22.36 7.98 -28.27
N PRO A 48 22.66 6.68 -28.09
CA PRO A 48 22.43 6.00 -26.81
C PRO A 48 23.38 6.55 -25.72
N ALA A 49 22.94 6.50 -24.47
CA ALA A 49 23.70 7.03 -23.34
C ALA A 49 24.71 6.01 -22.82
N THR A 50 25.96 6.43 -22.65
CA THR A 50 27.00 5.64 -21.99
C THR A 50 26.83 5.65 -20.47
N ARG A 51 27.44 4.67 -19.77
CA ARG A 51 27.39 4.62 -18.30
C ARG A 51 27.90 5.89 -17.64
N LEU A 52 28.93 6.52 -18.21
CA LEU A 52 29.49 7.77 -17.69
C LEU A 52 28.50 8.93 -17.79
N GLU A 53 27.80 9.04 -18.92
CA GLU A 53 26.76 10.05 -19.13
C GLU A 53 25.61 9.88 -18.13
N ILE A 54 25.16 8.64 -17.93
CA ILE A 54 24.12 8.32 -16.95
C ILE A 54 24.58 8.66 -15.53
N GLN A 55 25.83 8.33 -15.19
CA GLN A 55 26.40 8.65 -13.87
C GLN A 55 26.42 10.17 -13.62
N ILE A 56 26.85 10.95 -14.61
CA ILE A 56 26.87 12.42 -14.52
C ILE A 56 25.45 12.97 -14.41
N GLY A 57 24.54 12.49 -15.26
CA GLY A 57 23.17 13.01 -15.36
C GLY A 57 22.27 12.69 -14.17
N THR A 58 22.53 11.56 -13.49
CA THR A 58 21.75 11.11 -12.34
C THR A 58 22.38 11.47 -10.99
N GLY A 59 23.70 11.70 -10.95
CA GLY A 59 24.46 11.85 -9.70
C GLY A 59 24.71 10.53 -8.95
N GLU A 60 24.29 9.40 -9.51
CA GLU A 60 24.41 8.09 -8.86
C GLU A 60 25.84 7.54 -8.88
N SER A 61 26.14 6.61 -7.96
CA SER A 61 27.44 5.93 -7.98
C SER A 61 27.55 4.98 -9.19
N ARG A 62 28.77 4.72 -9.67
CA ARG A 62 29.02 3.76 -10.77
C ARG A 62 28.40 2.38 -10.53
N ASN A 63 28.44 1.91 -9.28
CA ASN A 63 27.88 0.62 -8.90
C ASN A 63 26.34 0.67 -8.92
N ALA A 64 25.74 1.73 -8.39
CA ALA A 64 24.30 1.94 -8.42
C ALA A 64 23.77 2.01 -9.86
N VAL A 65 24.42 2.78 -10.74
CA VAL A 65 24.06 2.84 -12.17
C VAL A 65 24.17 1.46 -12.83
N SER A 66 25.21 0.69 -12.51
CA SER A 66 25.38 -0.64 -13.12
C SER A 66 24.31 -1.63 -12.67
N ALA A 67 23.95 -1.60 -11.37
CA ALA A 67 22.87 -2.42 -10.84
C ALA A 67 21.51 -2.03 -11.43
N ALA A 68 21.22 -0.73 -11.52
CA ALA A 68 20.01 -0.19 -12.13
C ALA A 68 19.88 -0.62 -13.60
N LEU A 69 20.94 -0.47 -14.40
CA LEU A 69 20.90 -0.85 -15.82
C LEU A 69 20.69 -2.35 -16.02
N ASN A 70 21.25 -3.20 -15.16
CA ASN A 70 20.99 -4.64 -15.23
C ASN A 70 19.52 -4.94 -14.88
N ALA A 71 18.99 -4.34 -13.81
CA ALA A 71 17.59 -4.53 -13.42
C ALA A 71 16.60 -4.02 -14.49
N LEU A 72 16.92 -2.92 -15.16
CA LEU A 72 16.12 -2.38 -16.26
C LEU A 72 16.18 -3.26 -17.52
N ASP A 73 17.33 -3.87 -17.81
CA ASP A 73 17.52 -4.79 -18.94
C ASP A 73 16.77 -6.10 -18.69
N GLU A 74 16.83 -6.64 -17.47
CA GLU A 74 16.07 -7.83 -17.03
C GLU A 74 14.55 -7.63 -17.13
N ARG A 75 14.07 -6.40 -16.93
CA ARG A 75 12.66 -6.01 -17.06
C ARG A 75 12.29 -5.50 -18.45
N ASP A 76 13.16 -5.63 -19.43
CA ASP A 76 12.90 -5.15 -20.80
C ASP A 76 12.48 -3.66 -20.89
N LEU A 77 13.03 -2.81 -20.02
CA LEU A 77 12.73 -1.36 -19.98
C LEU A 77 13.77 -0.54 -20.76
N VAL A 78 14.94 -1.11 -21.04
CA VAL A 78 16.02 -0.48 -21.79
C VAL A 78 16.54 -1.40 -22.88
N ILE A 79 17.16 -0.81 -23.90
CA ILE A 79 17.88 -1.55 -24.95
C ILE A 79 19.36 -1.28 -24.76
N ALA A 80 20.14 -2.32 -24.48
CA ALA A 80 21.60 -2.25 -24.46
C ALA A 80 22.17 -2.32 -25.89
N SER A 81 23.08 -1.41 -26.22
CA SER A 81 23.80 -1.35 -27.48
C SER A 81 25.29 -1.07 -27.25
N THR A 82 26.07 -1.02 -28.33
CA THR A 82 27.49 -0.61 -28.30
C THR A 82 27.66 0.68 -29.08
N VAL A 83 28.39 1.64 -28.53
CA VAL A 83 28.73 2.88 -29.25
C VAL A 83 29.83 2.58 -30.25
N GLU A 84 29.61 2.88 -31.52
CA GLU A 84 30.65 2.83 -32.53
C GLU A 84 31.71 3.89 -32.23
N ARG A 85 32.98 3.47 -32.20
CA ARG A 85 34.09 4.37 -31.91
C ARG A 85 35.28 3.97 -32.75
N ASP A 86 35.81 4.92 -33.52
CA ASP A 86 37.10 4.77 -34.19
C ASP A 86 38.23 4.77 -33.15
N GLY A 87 38.73 3.58 -32.80
CA GLY A 87 39.81 3.42 -31.84
C GLY A 87 40.11 1.96 -31.45
N ARG A 88 41.24 1.73 -30.78
CA ARG A 88 41.61 0.41 -30.23
C ARG A 88 40.95 0.20 -28.86
N GLY A 89 40.22 -0.91 -28.69
CA GLY A 89 39.61 -1.33 -27.42
C GLY A 89 38.22 -1.94 -27.61
N ARG A 90 37.64 -2.50 -26.53
CA ARG A 90 36.24 -2.96 -26.55
C ARG A 90 35.30 -1.74 -26.62
N PRO A 91 34.37 -1.67 -27.60
CA PRO A 91 33.40 -0.58 -27.68
C PRO A 91 32.63 -0.43 -26.36
N PRO A 92 32.40 0.80 -25.87
CA PRO A 92 31.63 0.98 -24.64
C PRO A 92 30.18 0.60 -24.87
N LYS A 93 29.56 -0.04 -23.85
CA LYS A 93 28.12 -0.25 -23.83
C LYS A 93 27.40 1.09 -23.65
N ALA A 94 26.23 1.20 -24.28
CA ALA A 94 25.30 2.30 -24.12
C ALA A 94 23.87 1.78 -24.04
N TRP A 95 22.95 2.64 -23.58
CA TRP A 95 21.56 2.30 -23.30
C TRP A 95 20.63 3.38 -23.83
N ARG A 96 19.44 2.97 -24.23
CA ARG A 96 18.31 3.84 -24.56
C ARG A 96 17.03 3.27 -23.95
N PRO A 97 16.01 4.09 -23.66
CA PRO A 97 14.72 3.55 -23.23
C PRO A 97 14.14 2.67 -24.35
N ARG A 98 13.38 1.63 -23.98
CA ARG A 98 12.75 0.75 -24.97
C ARG A 98 11.51 1.37 -25.61
N ALA A 99 10.83 2.25 -24.89
CA ALA A 99 9.61 2.91 -25.33
C ALA A 99 9.59 4.38 -24.86
N ASP A 100 8.56 5.12 -25.26
CA ASP A 100 8.33 6.47 -24.79
C ASP A 100 7.88 6.51 -23.31
N VAL A 101 7.66 7.71 -22.77
CA VAL A 101 7.31 7.89 -21.36
C VAL A 101 6.01 7.17 -20.98
N PRO A 102 4.86 7.38 -21.66
CA PRO A 102 3.62 6.69 -21.30
C PRO A 102 3.74 5.16 -21.34
N ALA A 103 4.31 4.61 -22.41
CA ALA A 103 4.46 3.16 -22.54
C ALA A 103 5.46 2.57 -21.53
N THR A 104 6.49 3.35 -21.14
CA THR A 104 7.45 2.91 -20.11
C THR A 104 6.82 2.91 -18.73
N VAL A 105 6.04 3.94 -18.37
CA VAL A 105 5.32 3.96 -17.10
C VAL A 105 4.35 2.78 -17.00
N GLU A 106 3.60 2.50 -18.07
CA GLU A 106 2.70 1.33 -18.10
C GLU A 106 3.46 0.03 -17.84
N ARG A 107 4.57 -0.20 -18.54
CA ARG A 107 5.41 -1.39 -18.32
C ARG A 107 5.94 -1.48 -16.90
N VAL A 108 6.30 -0.37 -16.26
CA VAL A 108 6.71 -0.37 -14.85
C VAL A 108 5.56 -0.84 -13.97
N TYR A 109 4.34 -0.36 -14.21
CA TYR A 109 3.17 -0.73 -13.41
C TYR A 109 2.78 -2.19 -13.62
N SER A 110 2.77 -2.69 -14.86
CA SER A 110 2.47 -4.11 -15.15
C SER A 110 3.51 -5.04 -14.52
N HIS A 111 4.81 -4.77 -14.69
CA HIS A 111 5.85 -5.60 -14.07
C HIS A 111 5.75 -5.61 -12.54
N HIS A 112 5.47 -4.46 -11.94
CA HIS A 112 5.32 -4.38 -10.49
C HIS A 112 4.05 -5.07 -9.99
N ALA A 113 2.95 -4.98 -10.73
CA ALA A 113 1.74 -5.75 -10.45
C ALA A 113 2.02 -7.26 -10.48
N ALA A 114 2.73 -7.75 -11.50
CA ALA A 114 3.13 -9.15 -11.58
C ALA A 114 4.06 -9.59 -10.42
N ASP A 115 5.00 -8.71 -10.02
CA ASP A 115 5.86 -8.94 -8.85
C ASP A 115 5.02 -9.06 -7.55
N LEU A 116 4.01 -8.19 -7.37
CA LEU A 116 3.09 -8.24 -6.23
C LEU A 116 2.28 -9.54 -6.22
N LEU A 117 1.77 -9.99 -7.36
CA LEU A 117 1.03 -11.26 -7.46
C LEU A 117 1.93 -12.47 -7.16
N THR A 118 3.17 -12.47 -7.66
CA THR A 118 4.17 -13.49 -7.35
C THR A 118 4.47 -13.53 -5.85
N GLN A 119 4.66 -12.35 -5.24
CA GLN A 119 4.90 -12.23 -3.81
C GLN A 119 3.67 -12.65 -2.98
N ALA A 120 2.47 -12.33 -3.44
CA ALA A 120 1.22 -12.75 -2.83
C ALA A 120 1.06 -14.27 -2.82
N ALA A 121 1.39 -14.95 -3.94
CA ALA A 121 1.43 -16.40 -4.03
C ALA A 121 2.44 -17.01 -3.03
N ALA A 122 3.63 -16.43 -2.91
CA ALA A 122 4.64 -16.88 -1.94
C ALA A 122 4.15 -16.75 -0.47
N VAL A 123 3.45 -15.66 -0.14
CA VAL A 123 2.83 -15.48 1.18
C VAL A 123 1.71 -16.49 1.43
N ALA A 124 0.89 -16.80 0.41
CA ALA A 124 -0.17 -17.80 0.54
C ALA A 124 0.41 -19.21 0.79
N ALA A 125 1.42 -19.62 0.02
CA ALA A 125 2.05 -20.94 0.13
C ALA A 125 2.70 -21.16 1.52
N GLU A 126 3.47 -20.19 2.01
CA GLU A 126 4.19 -20.27 3.29
C GLU A 126 3.28 -20.18 4.53
N THR A 127 2.01 -19.81 4.35
CA THR A 127 1.01 -19.74 5.42
C THR A 127 -0.03 -20.86 5.35
N GLY A 128 0.25 -21.94 4.61
CA GLY A 128 -0.51 -23.20 4.65
C GLY A 128 -1.40 -23.48 3.43
N ALA A 129 -1.16 -22.85 2.29
CA ALA A 129 -1.87 -23.17 1.05
C ALA A 129 -1.22 -24.34 0.30
N GLU A 130 -2.03 -25.27 -0.25
CA GLU A 130 -1.56 -26.34 -1.14
C GLU A 130 -1.39 -25.80 -2.58
N ASP A 131 -0.16 -25.84 -3.10
CA ASP A 131 0.25 -25.57 -4.50
C ASP A 131 -0.38 -24.32 -5.16
N VAL A 132 -0.16 -23.14 -4.55
CA VAL A 132 -0.50 -21.85 -5.18
C VAL A 132 0.63 -21.43 -6.11
N ARG A 133 0.45 -21.67 -7.41
CA ARG A 133 1.32 -21.10 -8.46
C ARG A 133 0.61 -19.92 -9.12
N PRO A 134 1.32 -18.81 -9.38
CA PRO A 134 0.84 -17.81 -10.34
C PRO A 134 0.52 -18.54 -11.65
N GLY A 135 -0.62 -18.24 -12.26
CA GLY A 135 -0.91 -18.78 -13.59
C GLY A 135 0.25 -18.42 -14.53
N ASP A 136 0.91 -19.42 -15.08
CA ASP A 136 1.82 -19.26 -16.20
C ASP A 136 0.96 -18.83 -17.38
N GLY A 137 0.94 -17.52 -17.69
CA GLY A 137 0.09 -16.81 -18.67
C GLY A 137 0.08 -17.31 -20.13
N SER A 138 0.30 -18.60 -20.31
CA SER A 138 0.13 -19.44 -21.48
C SER A 138 -1.26 -20.09 -21.59
N GLU A 139 -2.02 -20.20 -20.50
CA GLU A 139 -3.46 -20.48 -20.54
C GLU A 139 -4.24 -19.17 -20.37
N GLN A 140 -5.17 -18.89 -21.28
CA GLN A 140 -6.03 -17.70 -21.23
C GLN A 140 -6.73 -17.64 -19.86
N SER A 141 -6.23 -16.80 -18.95
CA SER A 141 -6.91 -16.57 -17.69
C SER A 141 -8.22 -15.84 -18.03
N GLY A 142 -9.34 -16.46 -17.65
CA GLY A 142 -10.67 -16.25 -18.23
C GLY A 142 -11.39 -15.01 -17.70
N GLY A 143 -10.68 -13.89 -17.62
CA GLY A 143 -11.21 -12.63 -17.18
C GLY A 143 -12.10 -11.95 -18.22
N ASP A 144 -13.30 -11.53 -17.85
CA ASP A 144 -14.15 -10.69 -18.70
C ASP A 144 -13.79 -9.18 -18.62
N GLY A 145 -12.75 -8.84 -17.84
CA GLY A 145 -12.36 -7.47 -17.55
C GLY A 145 -13.18 -6.80 -16.46
N SER A 146 -14.08 -7.49 -15.74
CA SER A 146 -14.88 -6.89 -14.67
C SER A 146 -14.49 -7.36 -13.28
N LEU A 147 -14.12 -6.46 -12.37
CA LEU A 147 -13.86 -6.79 -10.96
C LEU A 147 -14.75 -6.00 -10.02
N THR A 148 -15.20 -6.64 -8.94
CA THR A 148 -15.83 -5.96 -7.81
C THR A 148 -14.85 -5.88 -6.64
N VAL A 149 -14.59 -4.65 -6.18
CA VAL A 149 -13.79 -4.36 -4.99
C VAL A 149 -14.69 -4.09 -3.79
N GLY A 150 -14.55 -4.90 -2.74
CA GLY A 150 -15.23 -4.71 -1.46
C GLY A 150 -14.40 -3.90 -0.46
N LEU A 151 -14.85 -2.72 -0.08
CA LEU A 151 -14.25 -1.95 1.00
C LEU A 151 -14.62 -2.55 2.37
N ASN A 152 -13.69 -2.56 3.32
CA ASN A 152 -13.98 -2.93 4.73
C ASN A 152 -14.74 -1.86 5.51
N TRP A 153 -15.01 -0.70 4.92
CA TRP A 153 -15.77 0.35 5.57
C TRP A 153 -16.45 1.27 4.54
N ARG A 154 -17.12 2.31 5.05
CA ARG A 154 -17.62 3.41 4.24
C ARG A 154 -16.45 4.09 3.50
N PRO A 155 -16.66 4.64 2.29
CA PRO A 155 -15.64 5.37 1.55
C PRO A 155 -15.00 6.44 2.43
N ASN A 156 -13.66 6.47 2.45
CA ASN A 156 -12.84 7.41 3.20
C ASN A 156 -11.46 7.48 2.54
N VAL A 157 -10.64 8.44 2.96
CA VAL A 157 -9.40 8.81 2.26
C VAL A 157 -8.37 7.67 2.17
N LEU A 158 -8.49 6.64 2.99
CA LEU A 158 -7.64 5.45 2.92
C LEU A 158 -7.91 4.60 1.67
N HIS A 159 -9.07 4.79 1.02
CA HIS A 159 -9.45 4.14 -0.23
C HIS A 159 -9.15 4.99 -1.46
N ALA A 160 -8.59 6.20 -1.30
CA ALA A 160 -8.42 7.17 -2.37
C ALA A 160 -7.73 6.63 -3.64
N PRO A 161 -6.69 5.76 -3.58
CA PRO A 161 -6.12 5.16 -4.79
C PRO A 161 -7.12 4.40 -5.66
N LEU A 162 -8.09 3.71 -5.05
CA LEU A 162 -9.12 2.95 -5.79
C LEU A 162 -10.10 3.88 -6.49
N PHE A 163 -10.52 4.96 -5.81
CA PHE A 163 -11.45 5.94 -6.38
C PHE A 163 -10.76 6.79 -7.46
N ALA A 164 -9.52 7.23 -7.23
CA ALA A 164 -8.74 7.95 -8.22
C ALA A 164 -8.52 7.11 -9.50
N ALA A 165 -8.27 5.81 -9.37
CA ALA A 165 -8.15 4.92 -10.53
C ALA A 165 -9.47 4.74 -11.31
N VAL A 166 -10.62 4.77 -10.62
CA VAL A 166 -11.94 4.77 -11.29
C VAL A 166 -12.18 6.09 -12.00
N GLU A 167 -12.04 7.22 -11.29
CA GLU A 167 -12.34 8.55 -11.85
C GLU A 167 -11.36 8.99 -12.93
N GLY A 168 -10.09 8.60 -12.80
CA GLY A 168 -9.04 8.88 -13.78
C GLY A 168 -9.11 8.01 -15.03
N GLY A 169 -10.00 7.01 -15.08
CA GLY A 169 -10.09 6.06 -16.20
C GLY A 169 -8.96 5.04 -16.24
N ASP A 170 -8.13 4.94 -15.20
CA ASP A 170 -6.94 4.06 -15.16
C ASP A 170 -7.32 2.57 -15.34
N TYR A 171 -8.47 2.16 -14.82
CA TYR A 171 -8.98 0.81 -15.06
C TYR A 171 -9.47 0.63 -16.50
N GLU A 172 -10.20 1.61 -17.05
CA GLU A 172 -10.76 1.56 -18.40
C GLU A 172 -9.66 1.53 -19.47
N ASP A 173 -8.59 2.30 -19.27
CA ASP A 173 -7.40 2.31 -20.12
C ASP A 173 -6.72 0.94 -20.20
N ARG A 174 -6.94 0.09 -19.18
CA ARG A 174 -6.46 -1.30 -19.10
C ARG A 174 -7.54 -2.31 -19.50
N GLY A 175 -8.63 -1.85 -20.11
CA GLY A 175 -9.75 -2.67 -20.53
C GLY A 175 -10.48 -3.31 -19.36
N MET A 176 -10.57 -2.61 -18.23
CA MET A 176 -11.25 -3.09 -17.02
C MET A 176 -12.44 -2.23 -16.62
N THR A 177 -13.46 -2.87 -16.08
CA THR A 177 -14.59 -2.22 -15.38
C THR A 177 -14.53 -2.63 -13.92
N VAL A 178 -14.21 -1.68 -13.04
CA VAL A 178 -14.07 -1.93 -11.60
C VAL A 178 -15.24 -1.31 -10.82
N GLY A 179 -16.04 -2.16 -10.18
CA GLY A 179 -17.11 -1.73 -9.27
C GLY A 179 -16.64 -1.67 -7.83
N ILE A 180 -17.07 -0.68 -7.06
CA ILE A 180 -16.74 -0.55 -5.62
C ILE A 180 -18.00 -0.74 -4.77
N ARG A 181 -17.92 -1.62 -3.78
CA ARG A 181 -18.99 -1.88 -2.80
C ARG A 181 -18.44 -1.74 -1.38
N SER A 182 -19.24 -1.23 -0.45
CA SER A 182 -18.83 -1.11 0.95
C SER A 182 -19.44 -2.18 1.83
N PHE A 183 -18.61 -2.75 2.69
CA PHE A 183 -19.00 -3.66 3.76
C PHE A 183 -18.60 -3.02 5.09
N GLU A 184 -19.48 -3.03 6.09
CA GLU A 184 -19.20 -2.42 7.40
C GLU A 184 -18.37 -3.37 8.28
N GLY A 185 -17.09 -3.53 7.95
CA GLY A 185 -16.09 -4.28 8.72
C GLY A 185 -15.26 -5.24 7.86
N SER A 186 -14.00 -5.46 8.27
CA SER A 186 -13.09 -6.37 7.54
C SER A 186 -13.58 -7.83 7.51
N GLY A 187 -14.23 -8.31 8.58
CA GLY A 187 -14.84 -9.64 8.58
C GLY A 187 -15.93 -9.79 7.53
N ARG A 188 -16.85 -8.82 7.45
CA ARG A 188 -17.94 -8.81 6.44
C ARG A 188 -17.41 -8.69 5.01
N ALA A 189 -16.35 -7.91 4.80
CA ALA A 189 -15.70 -7.83 3.50
C ALA A 189 -15.09 -9.18 3.10
N LEU A 190 -14.40 -9.86 4.02
CA LEU A 190 -13.86 -11.20 3.77
C LEU A 190 -14.95 -12.26 3.57
N ASP A 191 -16.09 -12.15 4.27
CA ASP A 191 -17.25 -13.03 4.05
C ASP A 191 -17.85 -12.82 2.65
N ALA A 192 -17.98 -11.56 2.20
CA ALA A 192 -18.43 -11.22 0.85
C ALA A 192 -17.46 -11.74 -0.23
N LEU A 193 -16.15 -11.63 0.01
CA LEU A 193 -15.13 -12.23 -0.86
C LEU A 193 -15.31 -13.75 -0.99
N ARG A 194 -15.53 -14.45 0.14
CA ARG A 194 -15.74 -15.90 0.16
C ARG A 194 -17.07 -16.32 -0.48
N ALA A 195 -18.08 -15.45 -0.41
CA ALA A 195 -19.38 -15.67 -1.05
C ALA A 195 -19.37 -15.37 -2.56
N GLY A 196 -18.27 -14.84 -3.11
CA GLY A 196 -18.19 -14.42 -4.51
C GLY A 196 -18.92 -13.12 -4.81
N GLU A 197 -19.26 -12.32 -3.79
CA GLU A 197 -19.88 -11.00 -3.96
C GLU A 197 -18.88 -9.89 -4.29
N ALA A 198 -17.59 -10.17 -4.08
CA ALA A 198 -16.45 -9.33 -4.44
C ALA A 198 -15.28 -10.23 -4.87
N ASP A 199 -14.45 -9.75 -5.80
CA ASP A 199 -13.25 -10.46 -6.28
C ASP A 199 -12.00 -10.08 -5.48
N VAL A 200 -11.95 -8.82 -5.02
CA VAL A 200 -10.89 -8.27 -4.19
C VAL A 200 -11.55 -7.47 -3.07
N VAL A 201 -10.99 -7.51 -1.86
CA VAL A 201 -11.47 -6.68 -0.76
C VAL A 201 -10.34 -5.96 -0.04
N VAL A 202 -10.63 -4.79 0.49
CA VAL A 202 -9.80 -4.15 1.50
C VAL A 202 -10.13 -4.82 2.83
N ALA A 203 -9.14 -5.34 3.55
CA ALA A 203 -9.30 -5.90 4.89
C ALA A 203 -8.07 -5.60 5.76
N GLY A 204 -8.28 -5.57 7.08
CA GLY A 204 -7.17 -5.45 8.04
C GLY A 204 -6.32 -6.72 8.10
N ALA A 205 -5.00 -6.55 8.27
CA ALA A 205 -4.04 -7.66 8.22
C ALA A 205 -4.29 -8.72 9.30
N ALA A 206 -4.64 -8.33 10.52
CA ALA A 206 -4.89 -9.30 11.59
C ALA A 206 -6.19 -10.08 11.37
N THR A 207 -7.23 -9.40 10.88
CA THR A 207 -8.49 -10.04 10.50
C THR A 207 -8.29 -11.04 9.36
N THR A 208 -7.47 -10.70 8.36
CA THR A 208 -7.10 -11.62 7.26
C THR A 208 -6.38 -12.85 7.78
N VAL A 209 -5.37 -12.69 8.65
CA VAL A 209 -4.63 -13.82 9.25
C VAL A 209 -5.54 -14.71 10.09
N ARG A 210 -6.38 -14.13 10.95
CA ARG A 210 -7.35 -14.89 11.75
C ARG A 210 -8.33 -15.66 10.86
N THR A 211 -8.82 -15.05 9.79
CA THR A 211 -9.77 -15.70 8.88
C THR A 211 -9.11 -16.83 8.09
N ARG A 212 -7.83 -16.68 7.69
CA ARG A 212 -7.03 -17.77 7.11
C ARG A 212 -6.83 -18.92 8.10
N ALA A 213 -6.56 -18.63 9.38
CA ALA A 213 -6.43 -19.67 10.41
C ALA A 213 -7.72 -20.49 10.60
N GLY A 214 -8.88 -19.89 10.29
CA GLY A 214 -10.17 -20.59 10.21
C GLY A 214 -10.41 -21.41 8.93
N GLY A 215 -9.40 -21.56 8.06
CA GLY A 215 -9.45 -22.37 6.83
C GLY A 215 -9.90 -21.62 5.57
N ALA A 216 -10.01 -20.29 5.60
CA ALA A 216 -10.36 -19.53 4.40
C ALA A 216 -9.13 -19.36 3.46
N PRO A 217 -9.26 -19.65 2.15
CA PRO A 217 -8.15 -19.60 1.19
C PRO A 217 -7.88 -18.16 0.70
N LEU A 218 -7.50 -17.26 1.61
CA LEU A 218 -7.36 -15.82 1.33
C LEU A 218 -5.92 -15.42 0.96
N VAL A 219 -5.72 -14.66 -0.11
CA VAL A 219 -4.39 -14.19 -0.53
C VAL A 219 -4.27 -12.68 -0.30
N PRO A 220 -3.37 -12.19 0.58
CA PRO A 220 -3.05 -10.77 0.64
C PRO A 220 -2.21 -10.35 -0.57
N LEU A 221 -2.76 -9.47 -1.40
CA LEU A 221 -2.14 -8.97 -2.62
C LEU A 221 -1.14 -7.84 -2.35
N ALA A 222 -1.60 -6.79 -1.67
CA ALA A 222 -0.80 -5.59 -1.43
C ALA A 222 -1.37 -4.76 -0.26
N PRO A 223 -0.56 -4.40 0.76
CA PRO A 223 -0.97 -3.42 1.76
C PRO A 223 -1.10 -2.03 1.12
N LEU A 224 -2.26 -1.40 1.30
CA LEU A 224 -2.46 0.02 0.93
C LEU A 224 -1.56 0.92 1.78
N PHE A 225 -1.39 0.53 3.05
CA PHE A 225 -0.50 1.17 4.01
C PHE A 225 0.35 0.13 4.73
N GLN A 226 1.60 0.50 4.99
CA GLN A 226 2.62 -0.39 5.56
C GLN A 226 2.58 -0.47 7.08
N ARG A 227 1.83 0.43 7.74
CA ARG A 227 1.64 0.43 9.19
C ARG A 227 0.16 0.48 9.54
N ALA A 228 -0.24 -0.27 10.56
CA ALA A 228 -1.58 -0.24 11.09
C ALA A 228 -1.90 1.14 11.68
N MET A 229 -3.14 1.55 11.48
CA MET A 229 -3.64 2.87 11.90
C MET A 229 -4.45 2.80 13.20
N ALA A 230 -4.44 1.64 13.86
CA ALA A 230 -5.17 1.41 15.09
C ALA A 230 -4.51 2.15 16.27
N VAL A 231 -5.35 2.78 17.08
CA VAL A 231 -4.94 3.46 18.31
C VAL A 231 -5.83 3.03 19.47
N LEU A 232 -5.28 3.11 20.69
CA LEU A 232 -6.07 3.31 21.89
C LEU A 232 -6.12 4.80 22.18
N TYR A 233 -7.28 5.34 22.54
CA TYR A 233 -7.39 6.73 22.92
C TYR A 233 -8.41 6.95 24.03
N THR A 234 -8.25 8.05 24.76
CA THR A 234 -9.17 8.48 25.81
C THR A 234 -9.18 10.00 25.97
N THR A 235 -10.23 10.54 26.58
CA THR A 235 -10.27 11.94 27.01
C THR A 235 -9.81 12.05 28.45
N ARG A 236 -9.21 13.19 28.81
CA ARG A 236 -8.79 13.44 30.20
C ARG A 236 -9.94 13.32 31.21
N ASP A 237 -11.15 13.70 30.81
CA ASP A 237 -12.36 13.56 31.62
C ASP A 237 -12.78 12.09 31.81
N ALA A 238 -12.75 11.27 30.75
CA ALA A 238 -13.10 9.86 30.85
C ALA A 238 -12.05 9.07 31.64
N PHE A 239 -10.76 9.39 31.48
CA PHE A 239 -9.68 8.66 32.13
C PHE A 239 -9.44 9.07 33.59
N GLY A 240 -9.74 10.33 33.93
CA GLY A 240 -9.45 10.95 35.23
C GLY A 240 -7.99 11.37 35.41
N GLY A 241 -7.29 11.73 34.32
CA GLY A 241 -5.87 12.13 34.33
C GLY A 241 -5.16 11.81 33.01
N PRO A 242 -3.82 11.93 32.95
CA PRO A 242 -3.02 11.46 31.81
C PRO A 242 -3.03 9.94 31.65
N LEU A 243 -3.18 9.49 30.40
CA LEU A 243 -2.67 8.21 29.91
C LEU A 243 -1.25 8.44 29.35
N ASP A 244 -0.26 8.38 30.23
CA ASP A 244 1.17 8.62 29.94
C ASP A 244 2.02 7.34 29.90
N GLY A 245 1.36 6.17 29.87
CA GLY A 245 2.05 4.89 29.74
C GLY A 245 1.10 3.69 29.74
N VAL A 246 1.58 2.57 29.19
CA VAL A 246 0.84 1.32 29.01
C VAL A 246 0.28 0.79 30.34
N GLU A 247 1.06 0.87 31.42
CA GLU A 247 0.68 0.39 32.76
C GLU A 247 -0.58 1.05 33.34
N ARG A 248 -0.92 2.26 32.88
CA ARG A 248 -2.11 2.99 33.33
C ARG A 248 -3.42 2.37 32.83
N LEU A 249 -3.34 1.42 31.89
CA LEU A 249 -4.47 0.64 31.40
C LEU A 249 -4.91 -0.45 32.40
N ARG A 250 -4.08 -0.81 33.39
CA ARG A 250 -4.44 -1.79 34.42
C ARG A 250 -5.72 -1.39 35.15
N GLY A 251 -6.66 -2.32 35.27
CA GLY A 251 -7.97 -2.15 35.87
C GLY A 251 -8.95 -1.29 35.07
N ARG A 252 -8.58 -0.83 33.86
CA ARG A 252 -9.43 0.03 33.04
C ARG A 252 -10.40 -0.75 32.16
N ARG A 253 -11.52 -0.11 31.84
CA ARG A 253 -12.51 -0.60 30.88
C ARG A 253 -12.13 -0.14 29.48
N ILE A 254 -11.80 -1.09 28.61
CA ILE A 254 -11.38 -0.82 27.23
C ILE A 254 -12.56 -1.11 26.31
N GLY A 255 -13.14 -0.07 25.72
CA GLY A 255 -14.24 -0.16 24.78
C GLY A 255 -13.75 -0.49 23.37
N MET A 256 -14.19 -1.60 22.80
CA MET A 256 -13.85 -1.99 21.43
C MET A 256 -14.97 -2.82 20.79
N PRO A 257 -15.14 -2.80 19.46
CA PRO A 257 -16.02 -3.74 18.79
C PRO A 257 -15.42 -5.15 18.85
N ARG A 258 -16.23 -6.15 19.24
CA ARG A 258 -15.76 -7.53 19.48
C ARG A 258 -14.97 -8.18 18.33
N SER A 259 -15.40 -7.94 17.09
CA SER A 259 -14.85 -8.64 15.93
C SER A 259 -14.16 -7.71 14.92
N SER A 260 -13.86 -6.46 15.31
CA SER A 260 -13.16 -5.52 14.42
C SER A 260 -11.66 -5.77 14.37
N GLU A 261 -11.02 -5.25 13.32
CA GLU A 261 -9.57 -5.18 13.21
C GLU A 261 -8.96 -4.44 14.40
N THR A 262 -9.50 -3.27 14.75
CA THR A 262 -9.02 -2.46 15.88
C THR A 262 -9.10 -3.23 17.20
N GLY A 263 -10.20 -3.94 17.47
CA GLY A 263 -10.34 -4.78 18.65
C GLY A 263 -9.34 -5.93 18.68
N LEU A 264 -9.11 -6.60 17.55
CA LEU A 264 -8.13 -7.68 17.46
C LEU A 264 -6.70 -7.19 17.73
N LEU A 265 -6.31 -6.07 17.13
CA LEU A 265 -4.99 -5.47 17.31
C LEU A 265 -4.75 -4.98 18.74
N VAL A 266 -5.77 -4.38 19.36
CA VAL A 266 -5.68 -3.95 20.76
C VAL A 266 -5.62 -5.13 21.71
N ARG A 267 -6.38 -6.21 21.49
CA ARG A 267 -6.25 -7.42 22.31
C ARG A 267 -4.87 -8.06 22.18
N LEU A 268 -4.30 -8.06 20.98
CA LEU A 268 -2.92 -8.50 20.77
C LEU A 268 -1.93 -7.64 21.57
N PHE A 269 -2.06 -6.31 21.48
CA PHE A 269 -1.23 -5.37 22.24
C PHE A 269 -1.34 -5.56 23.75
N LEU A 270 -2.56 -5.71 24.27
CA LEU A 270 -2.80 -5.96 25.70
C LEU A 270 -2.21 -7.30 26.14
N SER A 271 -2.30 -8.34 25.31
CA SER A 271 -1.68 -9.65 25.57
C SER A 271 -0.16 -9.53 25.65
N GLN A 272 0.48 -8.89 24.67
CA GLN A 272 1.93 -8.68 24.64
C GLN A 272 2.44 -7.83 25.81
N SER A 273 1.58 -6.96 26.35
CA SER A 273 1.88 -6.11 27.50
C SER A 273 1.52 -6.77 28.84
N GLY A 274 1.00 -7.99 28.86
CA GLY A 274 0.56 -8.67 30.09
C GLY A 274 -0.64 -8.02 30.77
N LEU A 275 -1.46 -7.28 30.01
CA LEU A 275 -2.60 -6.50 30.51
C LEU A 275 -3.96 -7.02 30.03
N LEU A 276 -4.00 -8.08 29.21
CA LEU A 276 -5.26 -8.60 28.68
C LEU A 276 -6.23 -9.02 29.80
N ASP A 277 -5.74 -9.76 30.79
CA ASP A 277 -6.54 -10.21 31.95
C ASP A 277 -6.62 -9.16 33.07
N GLU A 278 -5.81 -8.10 32.98
CA GLU A 278 -5.78 -6.98 33.92
C GLU A 278 -6.73 -5.84 33.49
N THR A 279 -7.40 -5.97 32.34
CA THR A 279 -8.34 -4.98 31.80
C THR A 279 -9.72 -5.58 31.59
N THR A 280 -10.75 -4.74 31.59
CA THR A 280 -12.12 -5.18 31.27
C THR A 280 -12.48 -4.76 29.85
N VAL A 281 -12.61 -5.71 28.93
CA VAL A 281 -13.07 -5.42 27.58
C VAL A 281 -14.59 -5.19 27.56
N VAL A 282 -15.01 -4.04 27.03
CA VAL A 282 -16.42 -3.67 26.88
C VAL A 282 -16.75 -3.64 25.39
N ASP A 283 -17.74 -4.43 24.96
CA ASP A 283 -18.24 -4.32 23.60
C ASP A 283 -19.05 -3.03 23.45
N VAL A 284 -18.61 -2.17 22.54
CA VAL A 284 -19.25 -0.88 22.26
C VAL A 284 -19.89 -0.83 20.89
N GLY A 285 -19.82 -1.88 20.07
CA GLY A 285 -20.57 -1.98 18.82
C GLY A 285 -20.33 -0.86 17.80
N GLY A 286 -19.16 -0.20 17.82
CA GLY A 286 -18.86 0.97 16.98
C GLY A 286 -19.29 2.33 17.57
N GLU A 287 -19.66 2.37 18.85
CA GLU A 287 -20.05 3.59 19.59
C GLU A 287 -18.98 4.02 20.61
N GLU A 288 -17.71 3.99 20.21
CA GLU A 288 -16.54 4.25 21.06
C GLU A 288 -16.59 5.65 21.70
N ARG A 289 -16.85 6.68 20.90
CA ARG A 289 -16.93 8.08 21.39
C ARG A 289 -18.08 8.25 22.39
N ALA A 290 -19.23 7.62 22.14
CA ALA A 290 -20.36 7.64 23.07
C ALA A 290 -20.04 6.88 24.36
N ALA A 291 -19.28 5.77 24.28
CA ALA A 291 -18.84 5.01 25.44
C ALA A 291 -17.89 5.80 26.35
N LEU A 292 -16.97 6.59 25.78
CA LEU A 292 -16.15 7.54 26.55
C LEU A 292 -17.02 8.61 27.24
N ARG A 293 -17.91 9.27 26.50
CA ARG A 293 -18.78 10.34 27.02
C ARG A 293 -19.69 9.86 28.15
N SER A 294 -20.27 8.67 28.00
CA SER A 294 -21.14 8.04 29.01
C SER A 294 -20.36 7.36 30.13
N ARG A 295 -19.02 7.39 30.10
CA ARG A 295 -18.13 6.67 31.03
C ARG A 295 -18.47 5.18 31.13
N ARG A 296 -18.94 4.57 30.05
CA ARG A 296 -19.08 3.10 29.94
C ARG A 296 -17.72 2.44 29.66
N ALA A 297 -16.82 3.17 29.02
CA ALA A 297 -15.41 2.80 28.83
C ALA A 297 -14.51 3.93 29.33
N ASP A 298 -13.33 3.56 29.84
CA ASP A 298 -12.30 4.51 30.29
C ASP A 298 -11.31 4.83 29.15
N VAL A 299 -11.11 3.89 28.24
CA VAL A 299 -10.29 4.01 27.03
C VAL A 299 -11.01 3.27 25.91
N VAL A 300 -10.88 3.71 24.66
CA VAL A 300 -11.51 3.04 23.52
C VAL A 300 -10.53 2.85 22.37
N THR A 301 -10.86 1.93 21.48
CA THR A 301 -10.11 1.72 20.24
C THR A 301 -10.54 2.72 19.17
N GLY A 302 -9.66 3.03 18.23
CA GLY A 302 -10.03 3.82 17.06
C GLY A 302 -8.97 3.75 15.99
N THR A 303 -9.12 4.65 15.02
CA THR A 303 -8.11 4.96 14.01
C THR A 303 -7.36 6.24 14.37
N PHE A 304 -6.21 6.49 13.75
CA PHE A 304 -5.43 7.72 13.96
C PHE A 304 -6.22 9.03 13.78
N ALA A 305 -7.30 9.02 12.97
CA ALA A 305 -8.13 10.20 12.72
C ALA A 305 -9.15 10.49 13.84
N ASP A 306 -9.54 9.47 14.62
CA ASP A 306 -10.52 9.60 15.69
C ASP A 306 -10.11 10.56 16.82
N PRO A 307 -8.93 10.43 17.44
CA PRO A 307 -8.50 11.37 18.47
C PRO A 307 -8.35 12.80 17.93
N ARG A 308 -7.86 12.94 16.69
CA ARG A 308 -7.68 14.26 16.04
C ARG A 308 -9.00 14.99 15.82
N THR A 309 -10.07 14.24 15.51
CA THR A 309 -11.41 14.82 15.40
C THR A 309 -11.85 15.42 16.73
N LEU A 310 -11.60 14.73 17.85
CA LEU A 310 -11.93 15.23 19.19
C LEU A 310 -11.06 16.42 19.61
N GLU A 311 -9.77 16.42 19.23
CA GLU A 311 -8.86 17.55 19.46
C GLU A 311 -9.30 18.80 18.69
N ALA A 312 -9.77 18.64 17.46
CA ALA A 312 -10.35 19.72 16.68
C ALA A 312 -11.60 20.33 17.33
N ASP A 313 -12.36 19.52 18.08
CA ASP A 313 -13.51 19.96 18.90
C ASP A 313 -13.06 20.58 20.25
N GLY A 314 -11.77 20.76 20.49
CA GLY A 314 -11.21 21.35 21.72
C GLY A 314 -11.09 20.38 22.89
N THR A 315 -11.22 19.07 22.65
CA THR A 315 -11.06 18.05 23.69
C THR A 315 -9.60 17.65 23.84
N THR A 316 -9.08 17.59 25.07
CA THR A 316 -7.75 17.01 25.32
C THR A 316 -7.84 15.48 25.29
N VAL A 317 -7.11 14.88 24.35
CA VAL A 317 -7.10 13.43 24.11
C VAL A 317 -5.70 12.89 24.33
N ASP A 318 -5.60 11.73 24.97
CA ASP A 318 -4.37 10.95 25.01
C ASP A 318 -4.48 9.76 24.06
N VAL A 319 -3.41 9.47 23.34
CA VAL A 319 -3.37 8.48 22.27
C VAL A 319 -2.19 7.55 22.48
N LEU A 320 -2.43 6.25 22.32
CA LEU A 320 -1.42 5.20 22.26
C LEU A 320 -1.51 4.49 20.91
N PRO A 321 -0.56 4.73 19.99
CA PRO A 321 -0.52 4.08 18.69
C PRO A 321 -0.14 2.61 18.80
N ILE A 322 -0.96 1.71 18.26
CA ILE A 322 -0.70 0.26 18.36
C ILE A 322 0.50 -0.17 17.50
N ALA A 323 0.67 0.47 16.34
CA ALA A 323 1.76 0.16 15.40
C ALA A 323 3.16 0.56 15.91
N ASP A 324 3.27 1.25 17.05
CA ASP A 324 4.56 1.52 17.70
C ASP A 324 5.02 0.33 18.56
N HIS A 325 4.10 -0.57 18.94
CA HIS A 325 4.39 -1.72 19.78
C HIS A 325 4.57 -3.01 18.98
N PHE A 326 3.90 -3.15 17.85
CA PHE A 326 4.03 -4.31 16.98
C PHE A 326 3.90 -3.88 15.50
N PRO A 327 4.88 -4.19 14.64
CA PRO A 327 4.82 -3.84 13.22
C PRO A 327 3.74 -4.69 12.54
N ILE A 328 2.67 -4.03 12.09
CA ILE A 328 1.50 -4.64 11.47
C ILE A 328 1.17 -3.83 10.24
N TYR A 329 0.82 -4.47 9.13
CA TYR A 329 0.34 -3.77 7.95
C TYR A 329 -1.00 -3.09 8.21
N GLY A 330 -1.24 -1.98 7.51
CA GLY A 330 -2.53 -1.33 7.49
C GLY A 330 -3.56 -2.08 6.63
N PRO A 331 -4.62 -1.39 6.18
CA PRO A 331 -5.57 -1.93 5.22
C PRO A 331 -4.86 -2.56 4.02
N THR A 332 -5.27 -3.76 3.65
CA THR A 332 -4.60 -4.60 2.65
C THR A 332 -5.61 -5.09 1.62
N LEU A 333 -5.24 -5.08 0.34
CA LEU A 333 -5.99 -5.73 -0.73
C LEU A 333 -5.85 -7.25 -0.59
N VAL A 334 -6.97 -7.96 -0.55
CA VAL A 334 -7.04 -9.40 -0.32
C VAL A 334 -7.97 -10.02 -1.36
N THR A 335 -7.58 -11.17 -1.91
CA THR A 335 -8.41 -11.98 -2.82
C THR A 335 -8.46 -13.43 -2.35
N THR A 336 -8.97 -14.36 -3.15
CA THR A 336 -8.91 -15.80 -2.88
C THR A 336 -7.85 -16.50 -3.72
N GLU A 337 -7.39 -17.68 -3.28
CA GLU A 337 -6.49 -18.52 -4.07
C GLU A 337 -7.12 -18.96 -5.40
N GLY A 338 -8.46 -19.11 -5.43
CA GLY A 338 -9.24 -19.33 -6.65
C GLY A 338 -9.08 -18.18 -7.64
N THR A 339 -9.43 -16.97 -7.19
CA THR A 339 -9.35 -15.76 -8.00
C THR A 339 -7.92 -15.47 -8.47
N LEU A 340 -6.91 -15.69 -7.62
CA LEU A 340 -5.50 -15.51 -8.01
C LEU A 340 -5.11 -16.40 -9.21
N ARG A 341 -5.60 -17.63 -9.24
CA ARG A 341 -5.30 -18.61 -10.30
C ARG A 341 -6.12 -18.36 -11.56
N GLU A 342 -7.41 -18.14 -11.39
CA GLU A 342 -8.39 -18.12 -12.49
C GLU A 342 -8.47 -16.75 -13.18
N ARG A 343 -8.15 -15.68 -12.44
CA ARG A 343 -8.29 -14.28 -12.88
C ARG A 343 -7.00 -13.49 -12.76
N TYR A 344 -5.87 -14.15 -12.96
CA TYR A 344 -4.54 -13.56 -12.84
C TYR A 344 -4.40 -12.27 -13.68
N ASP A 345 -4.78 -12.30 -14.96
CA ASP A 345 -4.63 -11.15 -15.86
C ASP A 345 -5.52 -9.96 -15.46
N ASP A 346 -6.69 -10.21 -14.84
CA ASP A 346 -7.51 -9.13 -14.29
C ASP A 346 -6.87 -8.55 -13.03
N LEU A 347 -6.35 -9.39 -12.14
CA LEU A 347 -5.67 -8.92 -10.94
C LEU A 347 -4.41 -8.11 -11.25
N GLU A 348 -3.65 -8.50 -12.28
CA GLU A 348 -2.47 -7.76 -12.72
C GLU A 348 -2.86 -6.37 -13.22
N ARG A 349 -3.84 -6.29 -14.13
CA ARG A 349 -4.34 -5.03 -14.67
C ARG A 349 -5.00 -4.16 -13.59
N PHE A 350 -5.66 -4.78 -12.62
CA PHE A 350 -6.25 -4.10 -11.46
C PHE A 350 -5.18 -3.48 -10.56
N LEU A 351 -4.13 -4.22 -10.22
CA LEU A 351 -3.03 -3.69 -9.43
C LEU A 351 -2.30 -2.58 -10.18
N ALA A 352 -2.09 -2.72 -11.50
CA ALA A 352 -1.53 -1.68 -12.35
C ALA A 352 -2.39 -0.40 -12.36
N GLY A 353 -3.71 -0.53 -12.47
CA GLY A 353 -4.63 0.60 -12.35
C GLY A 353 -4.62 1.23 -10.95
N THR A 354 -4.54 0.42 -9.89
CA THR A 354 -4.44 0.92 -8.51
C THR A 354 -3.13 1.69 -8.27
N LEU A 355 -2.01 1.25 -8.86
CA LEU A 355 -0.73 1.95 -8.84
C LEU A 355 -0.84 3.33 -9.51
N ALA A 356 -1.53 3.40 -10.65
CA ALA A 356 -1.78 4.66 -11.34
C ALA A 356 -2.64 5.62 -10.49
N GLY A 357 -3.76 5.13 -9.94
CA GLY A 357 -4.61 5.91 -9.06
C GLY A 357 -3.87 6.41 -7.81
N ARG A 358 -2.95 5.62 -7.26
CA ARG A 358 -2.08 6.06 -6.17
C ARG A 358 -1.21 7.25 -6.57
N GLU A 359 -0.56 7.22 -7.73
CA GLU A 359 0.28 8.35 -8.17
C GLU A 359 -0.56 9.61 -8.38
N THR A 360 -1.78 9.47 -8.92
CA THR A 360 -2.75 10.58 -9.00
C THR A 360 -3.04 11.16 -7.62
N VAL A 361 -3.26 10.31 -6.61
CA VAL A 361 -3.48 10.74 -5.21
C VAL A 361 -2.29 11.49 -4.62
N LEU A 362 -1.07 11.08 -4.94
CA LEU A 362 0.15 11.72 -4.43
C LEU A 362 0.45 13.05 -5.14
N ALA A 363 0.13 13.14 -6.44
CA ALA A 363 0.31 14.34 -7.24
C ALA A 363 -0.75 15.41 -6.94
N ASP A 364 -2.03 15.02 -6.82
CA ASP A 364 -3.14 15.91 -6.42
C ASP A 364 -4.02 15.26 -5.33
N PRO A 365 -3.62 15.41 -4.05
CA PRO A 365 -4.42 14.94 -2.93
C PRO A 365 -5.82 15.56 -2.86
N GLY A 366 -6.03 16.74 -3.45
CA GLY A 366 -7.30 17.45 -3.40
C GLY A 366 -8.35 16.80 -4.30
N GLU A 367 -7.98 16.41 -5.52
CA GLU A 367 -8.84 15.66 -6.43
C GLU A 367 -9.16 14.28 -5.89
N ALA A 368 -8.15 13.55 -5.40
CA ALA A 368 -8.33 12.25 -4.78
C ALA A 368 -9.28 12.27 -3.56
N VAL A 369 -9.24 13.33 -2.75
CA VAL A 369 -10.19 13.47 -1.64
C VAL A 369 -11.60 13.70 -2.16
N ARG A 370 -11.79 14.57 -3.17
CA ARG A 370 -13.11 14.79 -3.81
C ARG A 370 -13.71 13.49 -4.34
N ALA A 371 -12.88 12.64 -4.94
CA ALA A 371 -13.28 11.33 -5.47
C ALA A 371 -13.93 10.44 -4.41
N VAL A 372 -13.45 10.56 -3.17
CA VAL A 372 -13.89 9.74 -2.04
C VAL A 372 -15.04 10.37 -1.27
N VAL A 373 -14.95 11.66 -0.93
CA VAL A 373 -15.95 12.34 -0.09
C VAL A 373 -17.16 12.85 -0.87
N GLY A 374 -17.07 12.80 -2.20
CA GLY A 374 -18.10 13.24 -3.13
C GLY A 374 -17.95 14.73 -3.51
N SER A 375 -18.41 15.04 -4.72
CA SER A 375 -18.33 16.38 -5.33
C SER A 375 -19.10 17.48 -4.57
N SER A 376 -20.03 17.10 -3.69
CA SER A 376 -20.83 18.03 -2.87
C SER A 376 -20.23 18.30 -1.48
N ALA A 377 -19.03 17.80 -1.19
CA ALA A 377 -18.38 18.00 0.10
C ALA A 377 -18.06 19.48 0.36
N SER A 378 -18.21 19.92 1.62
CA SER A 378 -17.87 21.28 2.02
C SER A 378 -16.36 21.54 1.94
N PRO A 379 -15.91 22.80 1.78
CA PRO A 379 -14.49 23.15 1.80
C PRO A 379 -13.75 22.61 3.03
N ASP A 380 -14.38 22.69 4.21
CA ASP A 380 -13.79 22.16 5.45
C ASP A 380 -13.64 20.64 5.44
N ALA A 381 -14.58 19.92 4.81
CA ALA A 381 -14.49 18.47 4.68
C ALA A 381 -13.36 18.05 3.73
N LEU A 382 -13.18 18.80 2.63
CA LEU A 382 -12.07 18.59 1.70
C LEU A 382 -10.72 18.86 2.36
N GLU A 383 -10.59 19.96 3.10
CA GLU A 383 -9.33 20.28 3.78
C GLU A 383 -8.99 19.28 4.89
N ARG A 384 -10.00 18.82 5.66
CA ARG A 384 -9.80 17.73 6.62
C ARG A 384 -9.38 16.44 5.92
N GLY A 385 -10.05 16.05 4.85
CA GLY A 385 -9.69 14.86 4.09
C GLY A 385 -8.27 14.94 3.51
N ARG A 386 -7.86 16.11 3.01
CA ARG A 386 -6.51 16.35 2.49
C ARG A 386 -5.45 16.18 3.57
N ARG A 387 -5.71 16.73 4.76
CA ARG A 387 -4.84 16.55 5.93
C ARG A 387 -4.75 15.09 6.33
N ASP A 388 -5.89 14.43 6.53
CA ASP A 388 -5.95 13.02 6.94
C ASP A 388 -5.25 12.10 5.93
N LEU A 389 -5.40 12.36 4.62
CA LEU A 389 -4.70 11.63 3.57
C LEU A 389 -3.19 11.86 3.62
N THR A 390 -2.75 13.11 3.74
CA THR A 390 -1.32 13.48 3.83
C THR A 390 -0.66 12.81 5.03
N ASP A 391 -1.33 12.84 6.17
CA ASP A 391 -0.86 12.22 7.40
C ASP A 391 -0.87 10.68 7.28
N ALA A 392 -1.92 10.11 6.69
CA ALA A 392 -2.00 8.68 6.42
C ALA A 392 -0.81 8.17 5.57
N VAL A 393 -0.52 8.88 4.48
CA VAL A 393 0.58 8.54 3.56
C VAL A 393 1.94 8.70 4.25
N SER A 394 2.17 9.81 4.95
CA SER A 394 3.47 10.11 5.55
C SER A 394 3.79 9.24 6.76
N GLU A 395 2.81 8.99 7.64
CA GLU A 395 3.01 8.25 8.89
C GLU A 395 2.93 6.72 8.71
N PHE A 396 2.10 6.26 7.76
CA PHE A 396 1.76 4.83 7.63
C PHE A 396 2.06 4.25 6.24
N GLY A 397 2.34 5.07 5.22
CA GLY A 397 2.45 4.60 3.83
C GLY A 397 3.80 3.97 3.45
N SER A 398 4.87 4.21 4.22
CA SER A 398 6.24 3.79 3.85
C SER A 398 6.82 2.74 4.79
N SER A 399 7.67 1.88 4.23
CA SER A 399 8.54 0.95 4.96
C SER A 399 9.89 0.84 4.24
N LYS A 400 10.88 0.21 4.87
CA LYS A 400 12.15 -0.11 4.19
C LYS A 400 11.91 -1.02 2.98
N ALA A 401 10.93 -1.92 3.06
CA ALA A 401 10.59 -2.81 1.98
C ALA A 401 10.01 -2.04 0.79
N VAL A 402 9.04 -1.14 1.03
CA VAL A 402 8.46 -0.28 -0.01
C VAL A 402 9.48 0.63 -0.67
N ARG A 403 10.40 1.25 0.09
CA ARG A 403 11.47 2.09 -0.51
C ARG A 403 12.40 1.31 -1.46
N ASN A 404 12.55 0.01 -1.25
CA ASN A 404 13.46 -0.82 -2.04
C ASN A 404 12.75 -1.56 -3.19
N ARG A 405 11.46 -1.83 -3.04
CA ARG A 405 10.70 -2.74 -3.92
C ARG A 405 9.44 -2.13 -4.52
N GLY A 406 9.08 -0.90 -4.14
CA GLY A 406 7.87 -0.25 -4.63
C GLY A 406 6.67 -0.40 -3.69
N TRP A 407 5.60 0.32 -3.99
CA TRP A 407 4.38 0.34 -3.18
C TRP A 407 3.73 -1.05 -3.08
N GLY A 408 3.01 -1.32 -2.00
CA GLY A 408 2.28 -2.57 -1.83
C GLY A 408 3.18 -3.78 -1.56
N TRP A 409 4.51 -3.64 -1.60
CA TRP A 409 5.41 -4.75 -1.26
C TRP A 409 5.22 -5.19 0.19
N HIS A 410 5.20 -6.51 0.38
CA HIS A 410 5.02 -7.15 1.69
C HIS A 410 5.86 -8.43 1.78
N THR A 411 6.07 -8.95 2.98
CA THR A 411 6.99 -10.07 3.23
C THR A 411 6.33 -11.23 3.95
N VAL A 412 6.68 -12.46 3.56
CA VAL A 412 6.30 -13.69 4.27
C VAL A 412 6.64 -13.61 5.75
N GLU A 413 7.78 -13.02 6.08
CA GLU A 413 8.24 -12.87 7.45
C GLU A 413 7.29 -12.03 8.31
N GLU A 414 6.83 -10.87 7.81
CA GLU A 414 5.92 -9.99 8.54
C GLU A 414 4.55 -10.65 8.76
N TRP A 415 4.01 -11.34 7.74
CA TRP A 415 2.77 -12.12 7.89
C TRP A 415 2.92 -13.29 8.88
N ARG A 416 4.04 -14.02 8.83
CA ARG A 416 4.33 -15.13 9.76
C ARG A 416 4.49 -14.64 11.20
N ARG A 417 5.15 -13.49 11.39
CA ARG A 417 5.29 -12.84 12.71
C ARG A 417 3.93 -12.48 13.27
N LEU A 418 3.04 -11.87 12.48
CA LEU A 418 1.68 -11.54 12.90
C LEU A 418 0.88 -12.79 13.26
N ASN A 419 0.92 -13.84 12.43
CA ASN A 419 0.26 -15.12 12.72
C ASN A 419 0.75 -15.74 14.03
N THR A 420 2.07 -15.79 14.24
CA THR A 420 2.66 -16.31 15.48
C THR A 420 2.21 -15.51 16.70
N ALA A 421 2.22 -14.17 16.60
CA ALA A 421 1.82 -13.29 17.68
C ALA A 421 0.34 -13.46 18.05
N LEU A 422 -0.55 -13.54 17.05
CA LEU A 422 -1.97 -13.83 17.27
C LEU A 422 -2.18 -15.23 17.87
N GLY A 423 -1.42 -16.23 17.42
CA GLY A 423 -1.49 -17.59 17.97
C GLY A 423 -1.09 -17.66 19.44
N HIS A 424 0.04 -17.06 19.81
CA HIS A 424 0.49 -16.99 21.21
C HIS A 424 -0.51 -16.26 22.12
N ALA A 425 -1.26 -15.29 21.58
CA ALA A 425 -2.27 -14.55 22.31
C ALA A 425 -3.64 -15.26 22.35
N GLY A 426 -3.80 -16.44 21.75
CA GLY A 426 -5.08 -17.15 21.65
C GLY A 426 -6.12 -16.37 20.84
N LEU A 427 -5.67 -15.65 19.81
CA LEU A 427 -6.49 -14.74 18.99
C LEU A 427 -6.79 -15.26 17.58
N LEU A 428 -6.30 -16.46 17.24
CA LEU A 428 -6.58 -17.13 15.97
C LEU A 428 -7.91 -17.90 15.97
N ASP A 429 -8.40 -18.29 17.14
CA ASP A 429 -9.65 -19.03 17.25
C ASP A 429 -10.82 -18.11 16.87
N VAL A 430 -11.64 -18.60 15.93
CA VAL A 430 -12.91 -17.97 15.57
C VAL A 430 -13.96 -18.50 16.56
N PRO A 431 -14.58 -17.65 17.40
CA PRO A 431 -15.62 -18.09 18.32
C PRO A 431 -16.89 -18.57 17.61
#